data_AF-A0A2H6B6T7-F1
#
_entry.id   AF-A0A2H6B6T7-F1
#
_cell.length_a   1.000
_cell.length_b   1.000
_cell.length_c   1.000
_cell.angle_alpha   90.00
_cell.angle_beta   90.00
_cell.angle_gamma   90.00
#
_symmetry.space_group_name_H-M   'P 1'
#
loop_
_entity.id
_entity.type
_entity.pdbx_description
1 polymer ?
#
loop_
_entity_poly.entity_id
_entity_poly.type
_entity_poly.pdbx_seq_one_letter_code
_entity_poly.pdbx_strand_id
1 'polypeptide(L)' 'MFGAGFYGGYLLYDMIHYSVHHHRPRTRLMRLLRELHMRHHFQDATRGYGISAPWWDVVFGTVPQRGGRQRKGAEQTAGT' A
#
# COMPACT_ATOMS: atom_id res chain seq x y z
N MET A 1 9.04 -3.47 -30.04
CA MET A 1 9.40 -2.61 -28.89
C MET A 1 8.69 -3.02 -27.58
N PHE A 2 8.22 -4.27 -27.44
CA PHE A 2 7.58 -4.74 -26.20
C PHE A 2 8.60 -4.98 -25.08
N GLY A 3 9.70 -5.69 -25.38
CA GLY A 3 10.73 -6.03 -24.39
C GLY A 3 11.33 -4.81 -23.68
N ALA A 4 11.70 -3.76 -24.43
CA ALA A 4 12.27 -2.55 -23.84
C ALA A 4 11.29 -1.86 -22.87
N GLY A 5 10.00 -1.81 -23.21
CA GLY A 5 8.96 -1.26 -22.32
C GLY A 5 8.74 -2.13 -21.09
N PHE A 6 8.69 -3.45 -21.25
CA PHE A 6 8.55 -4.39 -20.14
C PHE A 6 9.71 -4.26 -19.14
N TYR A 7 10.95 -4.33 -19.62
CA TYR A 7 12.13 -4.20 -18.76
C TYR A 7 12.25 -2.81 -18.14
N GLY A 8 11.95 -1.75 -18.89
CA GLY A 8 11.92 -0.40 -18.34
C GLY A 8 10.89 -0.24 -17.22
N GLY A 9 9.70 -0.80 -17.39
CA GLY A 9 8.66 -0.82 -16.36
C GLY A 9 9.07 -1.62 -15.12
N TYR A 10 9.70 -2.78 -15.31
CA TYR A 10 10.23 -3.61 -14.23
C TYR A 10 11.29 -2.86 -13.41
N LEU A 11 12.26 -2.22 -14.08
CA LEU A 11 13.28 -1.42 -13.41
C LEU A 11 12.68 -0.23 -12.65
N LEU A 12 11.70 0.45 -13.24
CA LEU A 12 10.99 1.54 -12.56
C LEU A 12 10.29 1.04 -11.29
N TYR A 13 9.63 -0.12 -11.35
CA TYR A 13 9.00 -0.75 -10.19
C TYR A 13 10.04 -1.01 -9.08
N ASP A 14 11.18 -1.63 -9.41
CA ASP A 14 12.25 -1.92 -8.45
C ASP A 14 12.82 -0.64 -7.83
N MET A 15 13.04 0.40 -8.64
CA MET A 15 13.54 1.70 -8.14
C MET A 15 12.55 2.37 -7.19
N ILE A 16 11.25 2.33 -7.48
CA ILE A 16 10.22 2.87 -6.59
C ILE A 16 10.22 2.08 -5.29
N HIS A 17 10.24 0.75 -5.35
CA HIS A 17 10.26 -0.13 -4.19
C HIS A 17 11.48 0.17 -3.29
N TYR A 18 12.66 0.26 -3.90
CA TYR A 18 13.89 0.64 -3.21
C TYR A 18 13.78 2.03 -2.57
N SER A 19 13.20 3.00 -3.30
CA SER A 19 13.01 4.37 -2.83
C SER A 19 12.09 4.45 -1.60
N VAL A 20 10.94 3.78 -1.63
CA VAL A 20 9.98 3.84 -0.51
C VAL A 20 10.51 3.21 0.78
N HIS A 21 11.42 2.23 0.67
CA HIS A 21 12.11 1.65 1.82
C HIS A 21 13.24 2.55 2.36
N HIS A 22 14.14 3.02 1.49
CA HIS A 22 15.43 3.56 1.94
C HIS A 22 15.49 5.10 1.92
N HIS A 23 14.56 5.76 1.24
CA HIS A 23 14.58 7.21 1.09
C HIS A 23 13.43 7.90 1.83
N ARG A 24 13.62 9.17 2.17
CA ARG A 24 12.55 10.05 2.64
C ARG A 24 11.90 10.75 1.45
N PRO A 25 10.68 10.34 1.03
CA PRO A 25 10.05 10.89 -0.15
C PRO A 25 9.68 12.36 0.04
N ARG A 26 10.02 13.19 -0.96
CA ARG A 26 9.74 14.63 -0.95
C ARG A 26 8.37 14.98 -1.56
N THR A 27 7.87 14.17 -2.48
CA THR A 27 6.61 14.43 -3.18
C THR A 27 5.41 13.79 -2.46
N ARG A 28 4.21 14.37 -2.64
CA ARG A 28 2.97 13.81 -2.06
C ARG A 28 2.70 12.39 -2.53
N LEU A 29 2.93 12.11 -3.82
CA LEU A 29 2.75 10.78 -4.39
C LEU A 29 3.68 9.76 -3.73
N MET A 30 4.99 10.01 -3.68
CA MET A 30 5.94 9.06 -3.09
C MET A 30 5.73 8.89 -1.58
N ARG A 31 5.23 9.92 -0.89
CA ARG A 31 4.80 9.80 0.51
C ARG A 31 3.61 8.86 0.66
N LEU A 32 2.61 8.96 -0.22
CA LEU A 32 1.47 8.04 -0.26
C LEU A 32 1.91 6.61 -0.56
N LEU A 33 2.73 6.39 -1.59
CA LEU A 33 3.24 5.06 -1.94
C LEU A 33 4.03 4.45 -0.78
N ARG A 34 4.89 5.25 -0.13
CA ARG A 34 5.60 4.81 1.08
C ARG A 34 4.64 4.45 2.20
N GLU A 35 3.63 5.26 2.47
CA GLU A 35 2.63 4.96 3.51
C GLU A 35 1.91 3.64 3.23
N LEU A 36 1.42 3.43 2.00
CA LEU A 36 0.77 2.19 1.59
C LEU A 36 1.70 0.98 1.73
N HIS A 37 2.94 1.12 1.25
CA HIS A 37 3.95 0.06 1.31
C HIS A 37 4.34 -0.30 2.76
N MET A 38 4.49 0.70 3.63
CA MET A 38 4.76 0.45 5.05
C MET A 38 3.56 -0.22 5.74
N ARG A 39 2.32 0.07 5.33
CA ARG A 39 1.15 -0.66 5.85
C ARG A 39 1.16 -2.12 5.44
N HIS A 40 1.54 -2.44 4.20
CA HIS A 40 1.70 -3.82 3.76
C HIS A 40 2.71 -4.57 4.64
N HIS A 41 3.89 -3.99 4.87
CA HIS A 41 4.91 -4.66 5.68
C HIS A 41 4.59 -4.74 7.18
N PHE A 42 3.95 -3.72 7.76
CA PHE A 42 3.84 -3.60 9.22
C PHE A 42 2.43 -3.76 9.79
N GLN A 43 1.37 -3.66 8.96
CA GLN A 43 -0.02 -3.80 9.43
C GLN A 43 -0.64 -5.10 8.94
N ASP A 44 -0.63 -5.33 7.63
CA ASP A 44 -1.26 -6.50 7.03
C ASP A 44 -0.59 -6.85 5.69
N ALA A 45 0.23 -7.90 5.69
CA ALA A 45 0.94 -8.37 4.50
C ALA A 45 0.01 -9.06 3.47
N THR A 46 -1.27 -9.29 3.82
CA THR A 46 -2.27 -9.85 2.89
C THR A 46 -3.02 -8.77 2.10
N ARG A 47 -2.65 -7.49 2.28
CA ARG A 47 -3.25 -6.33 1.62
C ARG A 47 -2.19 -5.34 1.15
N GLY A 48 -2.51 -4.47 0.20
CA GLY A 48 -1.62 -3.40 -0.27
C GLY A 48 -0.47 -3.90 -1.14
N TYR A 49 -0.76 -4.70 -2.16
CA TYR A 49 0.25 -5.26 -3.04
C TYR A 49 0.80 -4.24 -4.04
N GLY A 50 0.05 -3.17 -4.33
CA GLY A 50 0.41 -2.18 -5.33
C GLY A 50 1.47 -1.20 -4.85
N ILE A 51 2.72 -1.39 -5.30
CA ILE A 51 3.85 -0.50 -4.97
C ILE A 51 3.90 0.73 -5.89
N SER A 52 3.99 0.54 -7.20
CA SER A 52 4.02 1.62 -8.20
C SER A 52 2.62 1.97 -8.74
N ALA A 53 1.67 1.04 -8.62
CA ALA A 53 0.33 1.11 -9.18
C ALA A 53 -0.75 0.69 -8.15
N PRO A 54 -0.96 1.46 -7.07
CA PRO A 54 -1.86 1.09 -5.97
C PRO A 54 -3.35 1.03 -6.36
N TRP A 55 -3.74 1.54 -7.54
CA TRP A 55 -5.12 1.41 -8.01
C TRP A 55 -5.52 -0.03 -8.31
N TRP A 56 -4.55 -0.93 -8.58
CA TRP A 56 -4.85 -2.36 -8.71
C TRP A 56 -5.37 -2.97 -7.42
N ASP A 57 -4.97 -2.45 -6.25
CA ASP A 57 -5.55 -2.91 -4.99
C ASP A 57 -7.04 -2.58 -4.85
N VAL A 58 -7.53 -1.54 -5.55
CA VAL A 58 -8.96 -1.24 -5.61
C VAL A 58 -9.68 -2.26 -6.49
N VAL A 59 -9.10 -2.57 -7.66
CA VAL A 59 -9.67 -3.52 -8.62
C VAL A 59 -9.79 -4.92 -8.00
N PHE A 60 -8.78 -5.35 -7.23
CA PHE A 60 -8.75 -6.67 -6.60
C PHE A 60 -9.26 -6.68 -5.14
N GLY A 61 -9.72 -5.54 -4.61
CA GLY A 61 -10.27 -5.46 -3.26
C GLY A 61 -9.23 -5.64 -2.14
N THR A 62 -7.96 -5.43 -2.42
CA THR A 62 -6.81 -5.62 -1.50
C THR A 62 -6.33 -4.31 -0.88
N VAL A 63 -7.12 -3.24 -0.89
CA VAL A 63 -6.74 -1.93 -0.32
C VAL A 63 -6.33 -2.07 1.16
N PRO A 64 -5.20 -1.48 1.60
CA PRO A 64 -4.79 -1.45 3.00
C PRO A 64 -5.87 -0.85 3.88
N GLN A 65 -6.18 -1.49 5.00
CA GLN A 65 -7.10 -0.93 5.97
C GLN A 65 -6.48 0.33 6.56
N ARG A 66 -7.15 1.48 6.46
CA ARG A 66 -6.79 2.63 7.28
C ARG A 66 -7.08 2.22 8.71
N GLY A 67 -6.04 2.06 9.53
CA GLY A 67 -6.14 1.73 10.95
C GLY A 67 -7.30 2.49 11.59
N GLY A 68 -8.42 1.78 11.75
CA GLY A 68 -9.59 2.33 12.37
C GLY A 68 -9.27 2.54 13.83
N ARG A 69 -9.57 3.74 14.34
CA ARG A 69 -9.95 3.92 15.73
C ARG A 69 -10.87 2.74 16.06
N GLN A 70 -10.40 1.79 16.87
CA GLN A 70 -11.20 0.62 17.25
C GLN A 70 -12.57 1.15 17.70
N ARG A 71 -13.63 0.83 16.95
CA ARG A 71 -15.00 0.99 17.44
C ARG A 71 -15.19 -0.06 18.54
N LYS A 72 -14.59 0.16 19.71
CA LYS A 72 -14.98 -0.51 20.95
C LYS A 72 -16.24 0.21 21.43
N GLY A 73 -17.40 -0.44 21.36
CA GLY A 73 -18.61 0.06 22.03
C GLY A 73 -19.93 -0.15 21.31
N ALA A 74 -20.24 -1.36 20.85
CA ALA A 74 -21.61 -1.68 20.39
C ALA A 74 -22.05 -3.12 20.71
N GLU A 75 -21.49 -3.75 21.76
CA GLU A 75 -21.84 -5.15 22.10
C GLU A 75 -21.83 -5.44 23.63
N GLN A 76 -22.06 -4.43 24.46
CA GLN A 76 -22.23 -4.59 25.92
C GLN A 76 -23.41 -3.76 26.47
N THR A 77 -24.57 -3.80 25.81
CA THR A 77 -25.85 -3.37 26.40
C THR A 77 -26.99 -4.15 25.75
N ALA A 78 -26.92 -5.47 25.80
CA ALA A 78 -28.03 -6.34 25.45
C ALA A 78 -27.91 -7.61 26.29
N GLY A 79 -28.27 -7.52 27.56
CA GLY A 79 -28.31 -8.67 28.45
C GLY A 79 -27.93 -8.40 29.89
N THR A 80 -28.66 -7.51 30.58
CA THR A 80 -29.15 -7.78 31.94
C THR A 80 -30.29 -6.83 32.26
#